data_AF-A0A2V6WND0-F1
#
_entry.id   AF-A0A2V6WND0-F1
#
_cell.length_a   1.000
_cell.length_b   1.000
_cell.length_c   1.000
_cell.angle_alpha   90.00
_cell.angle_beta   90.00
_cell.angle_gamma   90.00
#
_symmetry.space_group_name_H-M   'P 1'
#
loop_
_entity.id
_entity.type
_entity.pdbx_description
1 polymer ?
#
loop_
_entity_poly.entity_id
_entity_poly.type
_entity_poly.pdbx_seq_one_letter_code
_entity_poly.pdbx_strand_id
1 'polypeptide(L)'
;MLRLVGEDLVELAGTTPVGRLLQESPLAPLTAVVPSGWLARPVWLTIGAHATIATEPRRALRLDVRRVVIGRQRVPAVLLRLLLDPSSLRLMRIALPPEVRTVRIERGRVLIETTSLLPRT
;
A
#
# COMPACT_ATOMS: atom_id res chain seq x y z
N MET A 1 -7.35 9.01 -2.95
CA MET A 1 -6.92 9.93 -1.88
C MET A 1 -5.79 9.27 -1.11
N LEU A 2 -4.68 9.99 -0.92
CA LEU A 2 -3.54 9.59 -0.09
C LEU A 2 -3.48 10.53 1.12
N ARG A 3 -3.32 9.99 2.32
CA ARG A 3 -3.18 10.76 3.54
C ARG A 3 -2.03 10.23 4.39
N LEU A 4 -1.18 11.14 4.84
CA LEU A 4 -0.11 10.86 5.80
C LEU A 4 -0.66 11.10 7.20
N VAL A 5 -0.92 10.03 7.94
CA VAL A 5 -1.65 10.08 9.21
C VAL A 5 -0.72 10.49 10.37
N GLY A 6 0.57 10.16 10.26
CA GLY A 6 1.57 10.30 11.31
C GLY A 6 1.94 8.94 11.91
N GLU A 7 2.95 8.90 12.77
CA GLU A 7 3.45 7.66 13.39
C GLU A 7 3.76 6.58 12.35
N ASP A 8 4.42 6.98 11.26
CA ASP A 8 4.79 6.10 10.16
C ASP A 8 3.59 5.47 9.41
N LEU A 9 2.36 5.95 9.65
CA LEU A 9 1.14 5.45 9.02
C LEU A 9 0.72 6.27 7.79
N VAL A 10 0.46 5.56 6.70
CA VAL A 10 -0.14 6.06 5.46
C VAL A 10 -1.51 5.45 5.27
N GLU A 11 -2.48 6.27 4.89
CA GLU A 11 -3.81 5.82 4.49
C GLU A 11 -4.06 6.14 3.02
N LEU A 12 -4.44 5.11 2.27
CA LEU A 12 -4.90 5.23 0.89
C LEU A 12 -6.39 4.89 0.84
N ALA A 13 -7.20 5.80 0.32
CA ALA A 13 -8.63 5.59 0.14
C ALA A 13 -9.03 5.88 -1.31
N GLY A 14 -9.88 5.04 -1.89
CA GLY A 14 -10.34 5.21 -3.26
C GLY A 14 -11.57 4.37 -3.55
N THR A 15 -12.18 4.61 -4.70
CA THR A 15 -13.28 3.78 -5.19
C THR A 15 -12.78 2.90 -6.32
N THR A 16 -13.16 1.64 -6.33
CA THR A 16 -12.85 0.71 -7.43
C THR A 16 -14.06 -0.19 -7.72
N PRO A 17 -14.31 -0.59 -8.98
CA PRO A 17 -15.35 -1.57 -9.28
C PRO A 17 -15.06 -2.93 -8.63
N VAL A 18 -16.09 -3.62 -8.15
CA VAL A 18 -15.96 -4.99 -7.59
C VAL A 18 -15.27 -5.93 -8.58
N GLY A 19 -15.61 -5.84 -9.86
CA GLY A 19 -15.03 -6.70 -10.89
C GLY A 19 -13.52 -6.53 -11.01
N ARG A 20 -13.02 -5.30 -10.87
CA ARG A 20 -11.58 -5.02 -10.89
C ARG A 20 -10.86 -5.66 -9.71
N LEU A 21 -11.44 -5.56 -8.51
CA LEU A 21 -10.87 -6.21 -7.31
C LEU A 21 -10.82 -7.73 -7.44
N LEU A 22 -11.84 -8.34 -8.05
CA LEU A 22 -11.85 -9.79 -8.27
C LEU A 22 -10.81 -10.19 -9.32
N GLN A 23 -10.72 -9.48 -10.44
CA GLN A 23 -9.77 -9.76 -11.52
C GLN A 23 -8.31 -9.63 -11.09
N GLU A 24 -7.97 -8.64 -10.27
CA GLU A 24 -6.60 -8.43 -9.76
C GLU A 24 -6.23 -9.39 -8.61
N SER A 25 -7.05 -10.44 -8.39
CA SER A 25 -6.92 -11.38 -7.28
C SER A 25 -7.00 -12.84 -7.71
N PRO A 26 -6.59 -13.81 -6.85
CA PRO A 26 -6.89 -15.23 -7.03
C PRO A 26 -8.38 -15.55 -7.10
N LEU A 27 -9.26 -14.60 -6.78
CA LEU A 27 -10.71 -14.72 -6.93
C LEU A 27 -11.20 -14.33 -8.33
N ALA A 28 -10.29 -14.08 -9.28
CA ALA A 28 -10.64 -13.81 -10.68
C ALA A 28 -11.65 -14.80 -11.28
N PRO A 29 -11.62 -16.12 -10.99
CA PRO A 29 -12.63 -17.05 -11.48
C PRO A 29 -14.06 -16.73 -11.02
N LEU A 30 -14.24 -16.05 -9.88
CA LEU A 30 -15.57 -15.66 -9.38
C LEU A 30 -16.25 -14.62 -10.26
N THR A 31 -15.53 -13.91 -11.14
CA THR A 31 -16.17 -12.95 -12.05
C THR A 31 -17.13 -13.60 -13.02
N ALA A 32 -16.99 -14.91 -13.28
CA ALA A 32 -17.89 -15.66 -14.16
C ALA A 32 -19.25 -15.98 -13.52
N VAL A 33 -19.33 -16.00 -12.19
CA VAL A 33 -20.54 -16.35 -11.42
C VAL A 33 -21.21 -15.15 -10.75
N VAL A 34 -20.49 -14.04 -10.60
CA VAL A 34 -21.05 -12.80 -10.06
C VAL A 34 -21.82 -12.04 -11.15
N PRO A 35 -23.05 -11.57 -10.88
CA PRO A 35 -23.83 -10.80 -11.85
C PRO A 35 -23.05 -9.57 -12.37
N SER A 36 -23.16 -9.28 -13.67
CA SER A 36 -22.47 -8.14 -14.30
C SER A 36 -22.79 -6.80 -13.63
N GLY A 37 -24.06 -6.61 -13.23
CA GLY A 37 -24.50 -5.43 -12.48
C GLY A 37 -23.87 -5.29 -11.09
N TRP A 38 -23.30 -6.35 -10.52
CA TRP A 38 -22.52 -6.31 -9.28
C TRP A 38 -21.04 -6.05 -9.54
N LEU A 39 -20.48 -6.61 -10.62
CA LEU A 39 -19.09 -6.35 -11.02
C LEU A 39 -18.83 -4.87 -11.30
N ALA A 40 -19.81 -4.16 -11.87
CA ALA A 40 -19.72 -2.73 -12.13
C ALA A 40 -19.90 -1.87 -10.87
N ARG A 41 -20.31 -2.44 -9.72
CA ARG A 41 -20.59 -1.63 -8.52
C ARG A 41 -19.31 -1.01 -7.97
N PRO A 42 -19.29 0.31 -7.75
CA PRO A 42 -18.19 0.96 -7.06
C PRO A 42 -18.17 0.55 -5.59
N VAL A 43 -17.02 0.13 -5.09
CA VAL A 43 -16.79 -0.09 -3.66
C VAL A 43 -15.68 0.82 -3.15
N TRP A 44 -15.90 1.38 -1.96
CA TRP A 44 -14.88 2.16 -1.28
C TRP A 44 -13.82 1.22 -0.70
N LEU A 45 -12.56 1.48 -1.00
CA LEU A 45 -11.43 0.75 -0.46
C LEU A 45 -10.61 1.70 0.40
N THR A 46 -10.29 1.31 1.61
CA THR A 46 -9.37 2.05 2.49
C THR A 46 -8.27 1.11 2.99
N ILE A 47 -7.03 1.51 2.78
CA ILE A 47 -5.82 0.75 3.10
C ILE A 47 -4.98 1.60 4.05
N GLY A 48 -4.73 1.09 5.25
CA GLY A 48 -3.75 1.65 6.18
C GLY A 48 -2.47 0.82 6.15
N ALA A 49 -1.34 1.45 5.83
CA ALA A 49 -0.04 0.81 5.74
C ALA A 49 1.00 1.56 6.58
N HIS A 50 1.84 0.81 7.27
CA HIS A 50 2.93 1.35 8.09
C HIS A 50 4.21 1.33 7.28
N ALA A 51 4.93 2.44 7.25
CA ALA A 51 6.19 2.58 6.55
C ALA A 51 7.33 2.10 7.46
N THR A 52 8.07 1.10 7.00
CA THR A 52 9.22 0.54 7.71
C THR A 52 10.43 0.51 6.79
N ILE A 53 11.63 0.65 7.34
CA ILE A 53 12.86 0.45 6.57
C ILE A 53 13.29 -1.00 6.74
N ALA A 54 13.28 -1.75 5.64
CA ALA A 54 13.85 -3.09 5.58
C ALA A 54 15.31 -2.99 5.14
N THR A 55 16.23 -3.55 5.93
CA THR A 55 17.69 -3.49 5.68
C THR A 55 18.20 -4.61 4.78
N GLU A 56 17.50 -5.76 4.68
CA GLU A 56 17.94 -6.93 3.91
C GLU A 56 17.00 -7.29 2.73
N PRO A 57 17.52 -7.86 1.63
CA PRO A 57 18.93 -7.90 1.21
C PRO A 57 19.44 -6.53 0.70
N ARG A 58 18.56 -5.54 0.53
CA ARG A 58 18.90 -4.16 0.12
C ARG A 58 17.94 -3.19 0.80
N ARG A 59 18.48 -2.07 1.31
CA ARG A 59 17.71 -1.01 1.99
C ARG A 59 16.54 -0.56 1.14
N ALA A 60 15.34 -0.72 1.68
CA ALA A 60 14.11 -0.35 1.01
C ALA A 60 13.08 0.14 2.02
N LEU A 61 12.31 1.15 1.62
CA LEU A 61 11.10 1.55 2.31
C LEU A 61 10.02 0.53 1.96
N ARG A 62 9.51 -0.13 2.98
CA ARG A 62 8.46 -1.14 2.88
C ARG A 62 7.19 -0.59 3.50
N LEU A 63 6.09 -0.72 2.78
CA LEU A 63 4.75 -0.42 3.28
C LEU A 63 4.10 -1.72 3.73
N ASP A 64 3.96 -1.90 5.04
CA ASP A 64 3.29 -3.06 5.61
C ASP A 64 1.81 -2.74 5.87
N VAL A 65 0.91 -3.37 5.11
CA VAL A 65 -0.54 -3.20 5.31
C VAL A 65 -0.93 -3.69 6.69
N ARG A 66 -1.54 -2.80 7.48
CA ARG A 66 -2.08 -3.10 8.82
C ARG A 66 -3.60 -3.18 8.82
N ARG A 67 -4.26 -2.40 7.97
CA ARG A 67 -5.71 -2.29 7.96
C ARG A 67 -6.25 -2.23 6.55
N VAL A 68 -7.35 -2.93 6.32
CA VAL A 68 -8.09 -2.90 5.06
C VAL A 68 -9.58 -2.80 5.37
N VAL A 69 -10.25 -1.90 4.66
CA VAL A 69 -11.70 -1.74 4.73
C VAL A 69 -12.26 -1.75 3.31
N ILE A 70 -13.25 -2.60 3.06
CA ILE A 70 -14.01 -2.65 1.80
C ILE A 70 -15.45 -2.23 2.12
N GLY A 71 -15.90 -1.13 1.53
CA GLY A 71 -17.13 -0.43 1.89
C GLY A 71 -17.10 -0.02 3.36
N ARG A 72 -17.83 -0.79 4.19
CA ARG A 72 -17.90 -0.62 5.64
C ARG A 72 -17.26 -1.78 6.42
N GLN A 73 -16.87 -2.85 5.73
CA GLN A 73 -16.38 -4.08 6.33
C GLN A 73 -14.86 -4.05 6.47
N ARG A 74 -14.36 -4.29 7.68
CA ARG A 74 -12.94 -4.57 7.90
C ARG A 74 -12.64 -5.98 7.42
N VAL A 75 -11.59 -6.12 6.61
CA VAL A 75 -11.13 -7.41 6.12
C VAL A 75 -9.68 -7.64 6.54
N PRO A 76 -9.25 -8.91 6.71
CA PRO A 76 -7.86 -9.22 7.02
C PRO A 76 -6.90 -8.63 5.98
N ALA A 77 -5.76 -8.10 6.43
CA ALA A 77 -4.75 -7.54 5.53
C ALA A 77 -4.17 -8.60 4.56
N VAL A 78 -4.15 -9.87 4.96
CA VAL A 78 -3.77 -11.01 4.11
C VAL A 78 -4.67 -11.11 2.88
N LEU A 79 -5.96 -10.78 3.03
CA LEU A 79 -6.91 -10.79 1.94
C LEU A 79 -6.54 -9.77 0.87
N LEU A 80 -5.87 -8.67 1.24
CA LEU A 80 -5.38 -7.69 0.27
C LEU A 80 -4.16 -8.19 -0.51
N ARG A 81 -3.33 -9.08 0.07
CA ARG A 81 -2.28 -9.78 -0.70
C ARG A 81 -2.87 -10.74 -1.72
N LEU A 82 -4.08 -11.25 -1.46
CA LEU A 82 -4.84 -11.97 -2.47
C LEU A 82 -5.41 -10.96 -3.46
N LEU A 83 -5.98 -9.84 -3.03
CA LEU A 83 -6.59 -8.85 -3.94
C LEU A 83 -5.64 -8.03 -4.81
N LEU A 84 -4.33 -8.12 -4.57
CA LEU A 84 -3.31 -7.39 -5.33
C LEU A 84 -2.47 -8.35 -6.15
N ASP A 85 -2.30 -7.99 -7.42
CA ASP A 85 -1.29 -8.58 -8.29
C ASP A 85 0.13 -8.49 -7.66
N PRO A 86 1.01 -9.48 -7.87
CA PRO A 86 2.41 -9.42 -7.42
C PRO A 86 3.16 -8.13 -7.78
N SER A 87 2.80 -7.50 -8.89
CA SER A 87 3.37 -6.22 -9.34
C SER A 87 2.99 -5.08 -8.41
N SER A 88 1.75 -5.07 -7.90
CA SER A 88 1.27 -4.09 -6.91
C SER A 88 1.94 -4.30 -5.55
N LEU A 89 2.27 -5.55 -5.20
CA LEU A 89 3.06 -5.85 -4.00
C LEU A 89 4.51 -5.34 -4.12
N ARG A 90 5.09 -5.31 -5.34
CA ARG A 90 6.39 -4.67 -5.57
C ARG A 90 6.34 -3.16 -5.35
N LEU A 91 5.24 -2.49 -5.69
CA LEU A 91 5.06 -1.05 -5.43
C LEU A 91 5.02 -0.73 -3.93
N MET A 92 4.73 -1.72 -3.07
CA MET A 92 4.84 -1.58 -1.61
C MET A 92 6.29 -1.58 -1.11
N ARG A 93 7.27 -1.79 -1.99
CA ARG A 93 8.70 -1.74 -1.68
C ARG A 93 9.39 -0.73 -2.59
N ILE A 94 9.86 0.36 -2.02
CA ILE A 94 10.58 1.41 -2.71
C ILE A 94 12.05 1.29 -2.35
N ALA A 95 12.92 1.12 -3.34
CA ALA A 95 14.36 1.09 -3.10
C ALA A 95 14.82 2.44 -2.52
N LEU A 96 15.59 2.40 -1.43
CA LEU A 96 16.12 3.63 -0.84
C LEU A 96 17.53 3.90 -1.38
N PRO A 97 17.82 5.14 -1.79
CA PRO A 97 19.19 5.57 -2.08
C PRO A 97 20.10 5.38 -0.85
N PRO A 98 21.40 5.08 -1.04
CA PRO A 98 22.33 4.87 0.07
C PRO A 98 22.50 6.10 0.97
N GLU A 99 22.22 7.30 0.44
CA GLU A 99 22.27 8.56 1.17
C GLU A 99 21.11 8.70 2.16
N VAL A 100 20.04 7.92 2.05
CA VAL A 100 18.88 8.00 2.95
C VAL A 100 19.12 7.17 4.21
N ARG A 101 19.27 7.86 5.35
CA ARG A 101 19.47 7.26 6.68
C ARG A 101 18.16 6.72 7.23
N THR A 102 17.13 7.55 7.25
CA THR A 102 15.79 7.17 7.71
C THR A 102 14.69 7.93 6.97
N VAL A 103 13.49 7.36 6.97
CA VAL A 103 12.26 7.94 6.43
C VAL A 103 11.22 7.81 7.53
N ARG A 104 10.63 8.93 7.93
CA ARG A 104 9.53 8.98 8.88
C ARG A 104 8.31 9.62 8.25
N ILE A 105 7.14 9.09 8.56
CA ILE A 105 5.89 9.68 8.11
C ILE A 105 5.24 10.38 9.29
N GLU A 106 5.21 11.70 9.19
CA GLU A 106 4.50 12.56 10.10
C GLU A 106 3.17 12.96 9.49
N ARG A 107 2.32 13.59 10.31
CA ARG A 107 1.02 14.03 9.83
C ARG A 107 1.19 15.06 8.71
N GLY A 108 0.73 14.72 7.52
CA GLY A 108 0.78 15.58 6.34
C GLY A 108 2.16 15.75 5.68
N ARG A 109 3.22 15.10 6.16
CA ARG A 109 4.57 15.23 5.57
C ARG A 109 5.42 13.97 5.74
N VAL A 110 6.43 13.85 4.89
CA VAL A 110 7.47 12.81 4.99
C VAL A 110 8.76 13.48 5.39
N LEU A 111 9.37 13.01 6.48
CA LEU A 111 10.70 13.43 6.92
C LEU A 111 11.71 12.43 6.36
N ILE A 112 12.66 12.91 5.56
CA ILE A 112 13.76 12.08 5.04
C ILE A 112 15.03 12.60 5.68
N GLU A 113 15.67 11.78 6.50
CA GLU A 113 16.99 12.10 7.02
C GLU A 113 18.03 11.44 6.12
N THR A 114 18.97 12.25 5.64
CA THR A 114 20.08 11.76 4.85
C THR A 114 21.33 11.61 5.72
N THR A 115 22.19 10.66 5.36
CA THR A 115 23.58 10.66 5.80
C THR A 115 24.23 11.87 5.14
N SER A 116 24.55 12.88 5.94
CA SER A 116 25.31 14.04 5.49
C SER A 116 26.66 13.59 4.94
N LEU A 117 26.82 13.60 3.63
CA LEU A 117 28.13 13.64 2.98
C LEU A 117 28.69 15.04 3.24
N LEU A 118 29.63 15.17 4.18
CA LEU A 118 30.50 16.34 4.17
C LEU A 118 31.15 16.38 2.77
N PRO A 119 31.11 17.51 2.04
CA PRO A 119 31.99 17.68 0.91
C PRO A 119 33.41 17.66 1.46
N ARG A 120 34.20 16.67 1.05
CA ARG A 120 35.66 16.71 1.23
C ARG A 120 36.18 17.77 0.28
N THR A 121 36.32 19.00 0.77
CA THR A 121 37.26 20.00 0.22
C THR A 121 38.68 19.58 0.51
#